data_AF-A0A7X9EFI9-F1
#
_entry.id   AF-A0A7X9EFI9-F1
#
_cell.length_a   1.000
_cell.length_b   1.000
_cell.length_c   1.000
_cell.angle_alpha   90.00
_cell.angle_beta   90.00
_cell.angle_gamma   90.00
#
_symmetry.space_group_name_H-M   'P 1'
#
loop_
_entity.id
_entity.type
_entity.pdbx_description
1 polymer ?
#
loop_
_entity_poly.entity_id
_entity_poly.type
_entity_poly.pdbx_seq_one_letter_code
_entity_poly.pdbx_strand_id
1 'polypeptide(L)'
;MKGAKIVITLLLTALILVSCGKKKPGPPKEVDEFACNDPERVIAKEYVVLDKNDSSDGNGSLKIETKEPLTVRFYEVKLPGENSKYTFKVKMKSKGLKDSAYLTMDIHYPNGGTQSVQSDTNDYLYGDNDWTPMSITISAPNQKAASVVLNVVLTDEGTVWVDDLHLIVTPLG
;
A
#
# COMPACT_ATOMS: atom_id res chain seq x y z
N MET A 1 -44.72 34.20 -62.65
CA MET A 1 -44.15 32.86 -62.98
C MET A 1 -42.84 33.10 -63.70
N LYS A 2 -41.63 32.71 -63.27
CA LYS A 2 -41.19 31.60 -62.40
C LYS A 2 -39.95 32.09 -61.63
N GLY A 3 -39.88 31.77 -60.33
CA GLY A 3 -38.71 32.07 -59.50
C GLY A 3 -37.56 31.11 -59.79
N ALA A 4 -36.33 31.63 -59.78
CA ALA A 4 -35.12 30.83 -59.75
C ALA A 4 -34.63 30.71 -58.30
N LYS A 5 -34.73 29.50 -57.75
CA LYS A 5 -34.14 29.13 -56.46
C LYS A 5 -32.66 28.82 -56.71
N ILE A 6 -31.76 29.63 -56.18
CA ILE A 6 -30.34 29.26 -56.06
C ILE A 6 -30.19 28.54 -54.73
N VAL A 7 -29.94 27.23 -54.82
CA VAL A 7 -29.67 26.34 -53.69
C VAL A 7 -28.21 26.55 -53.30
N ILE A 8 -27.98 27.14 -52.13
CA ILE A 8 -26.67 27.17 -51.49
C ILE A 8 -26.54 25.86 -50.70
N THR A 9 -25.79 24.91 -51.24
CA THR A 9 -25.44 23.68 -50.53
C THR A 9 -24.33 24.00 -49.53
N LEU A 10 -24.69 24.24 -48.27
CA LEU A 10 -23.74 24.27 -47.15
C LEU A 10 -23.28 22.85 -46.85
N LEU A 11 -22.04 22.53 -47.22
CA LEU A 11 -21.37 21.29 -46.79
C LEU A 11 -20.93 21.48 -45.33
N LEU A 12 -21.72 21.01 -44.37
CA LEU A 12 -21.35 20.96 -42.96
C LEU A 12 -20.48 19.70 -42.72
N THR A 13 -19.17 19.85 -42.71
CA THR A 13 -18.26 18.80 -42.22
C THR A 13 -18.31 18.77 -40.69
N ALA A 14 -19.04 17.79 -40.15
CA ALA A 14 -19.06 17.53 -38.71
C ALA A 14 -17.72 16.89 -38.29
N LEU A 15 -16.85 17.69 -37.64
CA LEU A 15 -15.69 17.20 -36.92
C LEU A 15 -16.19 16.47 -35.66
N ILE A 16 -16.28 15.14 -35.71
CA ILE A 16 -16.53 14.34 -34.52
C ILE A 16 -15.22 14.28 -33.73
N LEU A 17 -15.06 15.19 -32.77
CA LEU A 17 -14.05 15.06 -31.73
C LEU A 17 -14.42 13.85 -30.87
N VAL A 18 -13.84 12.69 -31.17
CA VAL A 18 -13.82 11.56 -30.25
C VAL A 18 -12.95 11.96 -29.06
N SER A 19 -13.56 12.64 -28.10
CA SER A 19 -12.96 12.85 -26.79
C SER A 19 -12.90 11.48 -26.13
N CYS A 20 -11.73 10.84 -26.20
CA CYS A 20 -11.39 9.72 -25.32
C CYS A 20 -11.40 10.26 -23.88
N GLY A 21 -12.57 10.26 -23.25
CA GLY A 21 -12.75 10.62 -21.86
C GLY A 21 -12.08 9.57 -20.98
N LYS A 22 -10.77 9.70 -20.75
CA LYS A 22 -10.10 9.00 -19.65
C LYS A 22 -10.82 9.44 -18.37
N LYS A 23 -11.55 8.52 -17.73
CA LYS A 23 -12.19 8.79 -16.44
C LYS A 23 -11.09 9.26 -15.49
N LYS A 24 -11.31 10.38 -14.80
CA LYS A 24 -10.36 10.82 -13.78
C LYS A 24 -10.28 9.73 -12.71
N PRO A 25 -9.08 9.32 -12.28
CA PRO A 25 -8.97 8.37 -11.18
C PRO A 25 -9.71 8.90 -9.94
N GLY A 26 -10.37 8.00 -9.21
CA GLY A 26 -11.03 8.35 -7.95
C GLY A 26 -10.01 8.81 -6.90
N PRO A 27 -10.45 9.50 -5.82
CA PRO A 27 -9.56 9.92 -4.76
C PRO A 27 -8.95 8.70 -4.03
N PRO A 28 -7.76 8.82 -3.42
CA PRO A 28 -7.23 7.82 -2.52
C PRO A 28 -8.22 7.50 -1.40
N LYS A 29 -8.34 6.22 -1.06
CA LYS A 29 -9.18 5.73 0.02
C LYS A 29 -8.35 4.86 0.95
N GLU A 30 -8.45 5.12 2.25
CA GLU A 30 -7.93 4.23 3.27
C GLU A 30 -8.80 2.97 3.34
N VAL A 31 -8.17 1.81 3.21
CA VAL A 31 -8.87 0.52 3.19
C VAL A 31 -9.17 0.07 4.61
N ASP A 32 -8.23 0.32 5.51
CA ASP A 32 -8.30 -0.07 6.91
C ASP A 32 -7.25 0.75 7.69
N GLU A 33 -7.56 1.03 8.96
CA GLU A 33 -6.65 1.64 9.93
C GLU A 33 -6.29 0.55 10.93
N PHE A 34 -5.03 0.14 10.93
CA PHE A 34 -4.59 -0.96 11.76
C PHE A 34 -3.97 -0.40 13.04
N ALA A 35 -4.81 -0.28 14.07
CA ALA A 35 -4.33 0.07 15.39
C ALA A 35 -3.30 -0.98 15.85
N CYS A 36 -2.04 -0.57 16.01
CA CYS A 36 -0.94 -1.40 16.46
C CYS A 36 -0.95 -1.60 17.99
N ASN A 37 -2.15 -1.75 18.55
CA ASN A 37 -2.40 -1.87 19.99
C ASN A 37 -3.06 -3.21 20.39
N ASP A 38 -3.34 -4.08 19.43
CA ASP A 38 -3.93 -5.40 19.64
C ASP A 38 -3.16 -6.50 18.87
N PRO A 39 -2.24 -7.21 19.55
CA PRO A 39 -1.49 -8.31 18.96
C PRO A 39 -2.36 -9.46 18.46
N GLU A 40 -3.59 -9.64 18.94
CA GLU A 40 -4.46 -10.74 18.52
C GLU A 40 -4.93 -10.60 17.07
N ARG A 41 -4.83 -9.40 16.49
CA ARG A 41 -5.14 -9.16 15.07
C ARG A 41 -3.98 -9.48 14.14
N VAL A 42 -2.77 -9.72 14.67
CA VAL A 42 -1.56 -9.98 13.89
C VAL A 42 -1.53 -11.45 13.46
N ILE A 43 -1.20 -11.71 12.19
CA ILE A 43 -1.12 -13.08 11.66
C ILE A 43 -0.02 -13.87 12.39
N ALA A 44 1.18 -13.30 12.52
CA ALA A 44 2.32 -13.91 13.18
C ALA A 44 2.46 -13.42 14.63
N LYS A 45 1.37 -13.51 15.40
CA LYS A 45 1.22 -12.89 16.73
C LYS A 45 2.23 -13.38 17.77
N GLU A 46 2.77 -14.58 17.59
CA GLU A 46 3.81 -15.17 18.44
C GLU A 46 5.13 -14.39 18.43
N TYR A 47 5.35 -13.53 17.43
CA TYR A 47 6.56 -12.72 17.28
C TYR A 47 6.40 -11.27 17.73
N VAL A 48 5.20 -10.88 18.19
CA VAL A 48 4.91 -9.50 18.59
C VAL A 48 4.47 -9.43 20.05
N VAL A 49 4.88 -8.36 20.71
CA VAL A 49 4.43 -8.01 22.05
C VAL A 49 3.92 -6.58 22.02
N LEU A 50 2.77 -6.33 22.67
CA LEU A 50 2.28 -4.97 22.86
C LEU A 50 3.19 -4.21 23.83
N ASP A 51 3.77 -3.11 23.36
CA ASP A 51 4.44 -2.13 24.20
C ASP A 51 3.54 -0.91 24.38
N LYS A 52 3.01 -0.71 25.60
CA LYS A 52 2.11 0.41 25.89
C LYS A 52 2.85 1.72 26.19
N ASN A 53 4.16 1.67 26.39
CA ASN A 53 4.94 2.81 26.85
C ASN A 53 5.69 3.51 25.71
N ASP A 54 5.93 2.80 24.60
CA ASP A 54 6.59 3.33 23.42
C ASP A 54 5.60 3.30 22.25
N SER A 55 5.16 4.46 21.79
CA SER A 55 4.11 4.59 20.78
C SER A 55 4.29 5.91 20.03
N SER A 56 4.00 5.87 18.74
CA SER A 56 4.02 7.03 17.85
C SER A 56 2.66 7.76 17.80
N ASP A 57 1.56 7.06 18.10
CA ASP A 57 0.19 7.58 18.07
C ASP A 57 -0.45 7.77 19.47
N GLY A 58 0.21 7.24 20.51
CA GLY A 58 -0.23 7.29 21.92
C GLY A 58 -1.05 6.09 22.40
N ASN A 59 -1.32 5.10 21.54
CA ASN A 59 -2.16 3.94 21.85
C ASN A 59 -1.38 2.65 22.14
N GLY A 60 -0.06 2.70 22.08
CA GLY A 60 0.85 1.54 22.16
C GLY A 60 1.45 1.21 20.80
N SER A 61 2.38 0.25 20.77
CA SER A 61 2.97 -0.25 19.52
C SER A 61 3.22 -1.75 19.59
N LEU A 62 3.44 -2.35 18.42
CA LEU A 62 3.81 -3.75 18.31
C LEU A 62 5.33 -3.86 18.26
N LYS A 63 5.91 -4.44 19.32
CA LYS A 63 7.35 -4.69 19.45
C LYS A 63 7.68 -6.08 18.90
N ILE A 64 8.68 -6.14 18.04
CA ILE A 64 9.32 -7.35 17.52
C ILE A 64 10.75 -7.40 18.08
N GLU A 65 11.14 -8.53 18.66
CA GLU A 65 12.52 -8.77 19.12
C GLU A 65 12.96 -10.14 18.62
N THR A 66 14.10 -10.19 17.93
CA THR A 66 14.63 -11.43 17.34
C THR A 66 16.14 -11.51 17.49
N LYS A 67 16.66 -12.75 17.47
CA LYS A 67 18.10 -13.07 17.43
C LYS A 67 18.54 -13.64 16.08
N GLU A 68 17.60 -13.80 15.15
CA GLU A 68 17.81 -14.38 13.83
C GLU A 68 16.92 -13.68 12.80
N PRO A 69 17.19 -13.82 11.48
CA PRO A 69 16.35 -13.23 10.45
C PRO A 69 14.89 -13.66 10.60
N LEU A 70 13.97 -12.70 10.54
CA LEU A 70 12.56 -12.91 10.84
C LEU A 70 11.67 -12.07 9.90
N THR A 71 10.60 -12.68 9.39
CA THR A 71 9.52 -11.96 8.70
C THR A 71 8.25 -12.06 9.54
N VAL A 72 7.74 -10.91 9.99
CA VAL A 72 6.48 -10.82 10.72
C VAL A 72 5.38 -10.42 9.74
N ARG A 73 4.42 -11.32 9.55
CA ARG A 73 3.21 -11.07 8.76
C ARG A 73 2.20 -10.36 9.67
N PHE A 74 1.86 -9.11 9.36
CA PHE A 74 0.96 -8.31 10.18
C PHE A 74 -0.50 -8.62 9.85
N TYR A 75 -0.94 -8.24 8.66
CA TYR A 75 -2.35 -8.30 8.28
C TYR A 75 -2.50 -8.81 6.86
N GLU A 76 -3.62 -9.49 6.60
CA GLU A 76 -4.09 -9.79 5.27
C GLU A 76 -5.39 -9.04 5.03
N VAL A 77 -5.40 -8.20 3.99
CA VAL A 77 -6.46 -7.23 3.73
C VAL A 77 -7.12 -7.56 2.41
N LYS A 78 -8.44 -7.72 2.39
CA LYS A 78 -9.19 -7.86 1.13
C LYS A 78 -9.16 -6.55 0.37
N LEU A 79 -8.83 -6.62 -0.92
CA LEU A 79 -8.66 -5.44 -1.75
C LEU A 79 -9.95 -5.11 -2.51
N PRO A 80 -10.37 -3.83 -2.54
CA PRO A 80 -11.70 -3.44 -3.02
C PRO A 80 -11.79 -3.26 -4.55
N GLY A 81 -10.67 -3.26 -5.28
CA GLY A 81 -10.62 -2.66 -6.62
C GLY A 81 -9.75 -3.37 -7.64
N GLU A 82 -10.16 -3.25 -8.90
CA GLU A 82 -9.31 -3.48 -10.07
C GLU A 82 -8.50 -2.21 -10.36
N ASN A 83 -7.40 -2.36 -11.12
CA ASN A 83 -6.67 -1.22 -11.70
C ASN A 83 -6.33 -0.14 -10.65
N SER A 84 -5.63 -0.56 -9.61
CA SER A 84 -5.38 0.27 -8.42
C SER A 84 -3.92 0.19 -7.99
N LYS A 85 -3.49 1.23 -7.28
CA LYS A 85 -2.22 1.32 -6.59
C LYS A 85 -2.46 1.16 -5.09
N TYR A 86 -1.64 0.34 -4.45
CA TYR A 86 -1.70 0.03 -3.03
C TYR A 86 -0.44 0.58 -2.37
N THR A 87 -0.61 1.40 -1.34
CA THR A 87 0.48 1.99 -0.58
C THR A 87 0.35 1.57 0.88
N PHE A 88 1.33 0.82 1.36
CA PHE A 88 1.48 0.45 2.77
C PHE A 88 2.37 1.50 3.43
N LYS A 89 1.85 2.17 4.47
CA LYS A 89 2.56 3.14 5.29
C LYS A 89 2.60 2.67 6.73
N VAL A 90 3.70 2.96 7.41
CA VAL A 90 3.87 2.65 8.83
C VAL A 90 4.93 3.54 9.43
N LYS A 91 4.92 3.75 10.75
CA LYS A 91 6.06 4.27 11.50
C LYS A 91 6.79 3.13 12.17
N MET A 92 8.11 3.14 12.04
CA MET A 92 8.98 2.14 12.63
C MET A 92 10.04 2.80 13.49
N LYS A 93 10.31 2.21 14.65
CA LYS A 93 11.43 2.54 15.52
C LYS A 93 12.34 1.34 15.61
N SER A 94 13.65 1.52 15.76
CA SER A 94 14.58 0.39 15.88
C SER A 94 15.62 0.60 16.96
N LYS A 95 16.08 -0.52 17.52
CA LYS A 95 17.18 -0.55 18.49
C LYS A 95 17.99 -1.82 18.32
N GLY A 96 19.31 -1.67 18.26
CA GLY A 96 20.28 -2.74 18.19
C GLY A 96 20.22 -3.57 16.90
N LEU A 97 19.62 -3.05 15.82
CA LEU A 97 19.60 -3.77 14.53
C LEU A 97 21.03 -4.03 14.05
N LYS A 98 21.36 -5.31 13.86
CA LYS A 98 22.69 -5.74 13.37
C LYS A 98 22.84 -5.57 11.87
N ASP A 99 21.74 -5.69 11.13
CA ASP A 99 21.68 -5.41 9.70
C ASP A 99 20.51 -4.46 9.42
N SER A 100 19.42 -4.94 8.81
CA SER A 100 18.36 -4.09 8.30
C SER A 100 16.96 -4.51 8.71
N ALA A 101 16.03 -3.55 8.69
CA ALA A 101 14.60 -3.81 8.73
C ALA A 101 13.87 -3.06 7.62
N TYR A 102 12.91 -3.70 6.97
CA TYR A 102 12.18 -3.12 5.84
C TYR A 102 10.79 -3.73 5.63
N LEU A 103 10.00 -3.12 4.75
CA LEU A 103 8.62 -3.54 4.44
C LEU A 103 8.58 -4.45 3.22
N THR A 104 7.66 -5.41 3.24
CA THR A 104 7.22 -6.13 2.03
C THR A 104 5.70 -6.19 1.93
N MET A 105 5.20 -6.36 0.69
CA MET A 105 3.79 -6.63 0.41
C MET A 105 3.69 -7.80 -0.55
N ASP A 106 2.76 -8.71 -0.28
CA ASP A 106 2.39 -9.81 -1.18
C ASP A 106 0.95 -9.63 -1.65
N ILE A 107 0.75 -9.24 -2.91
CA ILE A 107 -0.58 -9.17 -3.52
C ILE A 107 -0.95 -10.55 -4.07
N HIS A 108 -2.09 -11.07 -3.62
CA HIS A 108 -2.68 -12.28 -4.15
C HIS A 108 -3.79 -11.96 -5.15
N TYR A 109 -3.77 -12.67 -6.28
CA TYR A 109 -4.75 -12.56 -7.34
C TYR A 109 -5.72 -13.76 -7.34
N PRO A 110 -6.97 -13.60 -7.81
CA PRO A 110 -7.96 -14.68 -7.84
C PRO A 110 -7.55 -15.91 -8.66
N ASN A 111 -6.62 -15.75 -9.62
CA ASN A 111 -6.09 -16.83 -10.43
C ASN A 111 -4.96 -17.63 -9.73
N GLY A 112 -4.66 -17.34 -8.46
CA GLY A 112 -3.57 -17.96 -7.70
C GLY A 112 -2.21 -17.30 -7.91
N GLY A 113 -2.09 -16.28 -8.77
CA GLY A 113 -0.86 -15.51 -8.93
C GLY A 113 -0.55 -14.69 -7.68
N THR A 114 0.75 -14.50 -7.40
CA THR A 114 1.22 -13.59 -6.33
C THR A 114 2.24 -12.62 -6.91
N GLN A 115 2.13 -11.35 -6.54
CA GLN A 115 3.12 -10.32 -6.83
C GLN A 115 3.68 -9.78 -5.52
N SER A 116 4.97 -9.99 -5.30
CA SER A 116 5.68 -9.50 -4.12
C SER A 116 6.47 -8.25 -4.45
N VAL A 117 6.49 -7.29 -3.52
CA VAL A 117 7.36 -6.13 -3.56
C VAL A 117 8.03 -5.94 -2.20
N GLN A 118 9.23 -5.38 -2.20
CA GLN A 118 9.94 -4.95 -1.00
C GLN A 118 10.25 -3.46 -1.09
N SER A 119 10.67 -2.87 0.02
CA SER A 119 11.14 -1.48 0.04
C SER A 119 12.38 -1.31 -0.83
N ASP A 120 12.62 -0.10 -1.33
CA ASP A 120 13.91 0.21 -1.92
C ASP A 120 14.97 0.15 -0.82
N THR A 121 16.17 -0.33 -1.15
CA THR A 121 17.24 -0.54 -0.15
C THR A 121 17.67 0.74 0.55
N ASN A 122 17.48 1.90 -0.09
CA ASN A 122 17.76 3.21 0.51
C ASN A 122 16.76 3.59 1.60
N ASP A 123 15.59 2.96 1.60
CA ASP A 123 14.52 3.20 2.57
C ASP A 123 14.59 2.20 3.73
N TYR A 124 15.61 1.34 3.81
CA TYR A 124 15.74 0.38 4.92
C TYR A 124 16.16 1.09 6.21
N LEU A 125 15.71 0.57 7.35
CA LEU A 125 16.24 0.98 8.65
C LEU A 125 17.50 0.20 8.99
N TYR A 126 18.50 0.89 9.52
CA TYR A 126 19.76 0.33 10.00
C TYR A 126 20.08 0.85 11.39
N GLY A 127 20.62 0.00 12.28
CA GLY A 127 21.00 0.39 13.64
C GLY A 127 19.83 0.92 14.49
N ASP A 128 20.08 2.00 15.22
CA ASP A 128 19.12 2.63 16.12
C ASP A 128 18.44 3.81 15.41
N ASN A 129 17.11 3.82 15.38
CA ASN A 129 16.32 4.89 14.79
C ASN A 129 15.17 5.23 15.72
N ASP A 130 14.81 6.52 15.80
CA ASP A 130 13.54 6.93 16.38
C ASP A 130 12.39 6.63 15.39
N TRP A 131 11.15 6.91 15.78
CA TRP A 131 9.96 6.73 14.96
C TRP A 131 10.12 7.38 13.57
N THR A 132 10.36 6.52 12.59
CA THR A 132 10.67 6.88 11.21
C THR A 132 9.53 6.42 10.30
N PRO A 133 8.95 7.32 9.47
CA PRO A 133 7.92 6.94 8.52
C PRO A 133 8.52 6.11 7.39
N MET A 134 7.87 4.99 7.11
CA MET A 134 8.26 4.01 6.10
C MET A 134 7.09 3.77 5.16
N SER A 135 7.36 3.55 3.88
CA SER A 135 6.27 3.20 2.96
C SER A 135 6.75 2.46 1.74
N ILE A 136 5.89 1.57 1.22
CA ILE A 136 6.09 0.91 -0.06
C ILE A 136 4.81 0.94 -0.88
N THR A 137 4.97 0.93 -2.19
CA THR A 137 3.85 1.04 -3.13
C THR A 137 3.95 0.01 -4.24
N ILE A 138 2.83 -0.63 -4.54
CA ILE A 138 2.69 -1.57 -5.65
C ILE A 138 1.51 -1.18 -6.53
N SER A 139 1.67 -1.29 -7.84
CA SER A 139 0.60 -1.07 -8.80
C SER A 139 0.11 -2.40 -9.35
N ALA A 140 -1.21 -2.60 -9.34
CA ALA A 140 -1.88 -3.73 -9.98
C ALA A 140 -2.76 -3.20 -11.15
N PRO A 141 -2.16 -2.75 -12.25
CA PRO A 141 -2.90 -2.24 -13.39
C PRO A 141 -3.65 -3.38 -14.09
N ASN A 142 -4.87 -3.11 -14.54
CA ASN A 142 -5.70 -4.07 -15.31
C ASN A 142 -5.94 -5.43 -14.63
N GLN A 143 -5.75 -5.53 -13.32
CA GLN A 143 -5.96 -6.76 -12.55
C GLN A 143 -6.82 -6.49 -11.33
N LYS A 144 -7.66 -7.46 -10.97
CA LYS A 144 -8.40 -7.48 -9.71
C LYS A 144 -7.55 -8.16 -8.65
N ALA A 145 -6.92 -7.38 -7.78
CA ALA A 145 -6.25 -7.94 -6.63
C ALA A 145 -7.30 -8.49 -5.63
N ALA A 146 -7.05 -9.67 -5.06
CA ALA A 146 -7.95 -10.30 -4.10
C ALA A 146 -7.63 -9.86 -2.66
N SER A 147 -6.37 -10.00 -2.27
CA SER A 147 -5.87 -9.58 -0.97
C SER A 147 -4.42 -9.10 -1.06
N VAL A 148 -3.97 -8.42 0.00
CA VAL A 148 -2.55 -8.11 0.22
C VAL A 148 -2.16 -8.54 1.62
N VAL A 149 -0.99 -9.16 1.74
CA VAL A 149 -0.32 -9.41 3.02
C VAL A 149 0.71 -8.32 3.26
N LEU A 150 0.68 -7.70 4.44
CA LEU A 150 1.60 -6.65 4.86
C LEU A 150 2.62 -7.23 5.82
N ASN A 151 3.92 -7.06 5.54
CA ASN A 151 4.97 -7.66 6.35
C ASN A 151 6.07 -6.65 6.73
N VAL A 152 6.71 -6.93 7.86
CA VAL A 152 8.00 -6.34 8.25
C VAL A 152 9.04 -7.46 8.27
N VAL A 153 10.18 -7.19 7.66
CA VAL A 153 11.33 -8.11 7.60
C VAL A 153 12.46 -7.52 8.44
N LEU A 154 13.05 -8.32 9.32
CA LEU A 154 14.30 -8.07 10.00
C LEU A 154 15.32 -9.07 9.46
N THR A 155 16.45 -8.60 8.92
CA THR A 155 17.44 -9.47 8.27
C THR A 155 18.46 -10.08 9.22
N ASP A 156 18.47 -9.66 10.48
CA ASP A 156 19.36 -10.16 11.53
C ASP A 156 18.78 -9.80 12.92
N GLU A 157 19.54 -10.04 13.99
CA GLU A 157 19.21 -9.67 15.38
C GLU A 157 18.85 -8.18 15.52
N GLY A 158 17.87 -7.92 16.37
CA GLY A 158 17.54 -6.58 16.85
C GLY A 158 16.11 -6.45 17.35
N THR A 159 15.73 -5.21 17.64
CA THR A 159 14.38 -4.85 18.06
C THR A 159 13.78 -3.79 17.14
N VAL A 160 12.53 -3.99 16.76
CA VAL A 160 11.74 -3.04 15.97
C VAL A 160 10.38 -2.83 16.65
N TRP A 161 9.93 -1.58 16.71
CA TRP A 161 8.54 -1.26 17.06
C TRP A 161 7.83 -0.76 15.81
N VAL A 162 6.55 -1.14 15.68
CA VAL A 162 5.70 -0.86 14.53
C VAL A 162 4.42 -0.20 15.02
N ASP A 163 4.08 0.94 14.42
CA ASP A 163 2.90 1.74 14.79
C ASP A 163 2.41 2.61 13.62
N ASP A 164 1.23 3.24 13.73
CA ASP A 164 0.64 4.15 12.72
C ASP A 164 0.52 3.46 11.34
N LEU A 165 -0.07 2.26 11.33
CA LEU A 165 -0.10 1.37 10.18
C LEU A 165 -1.33 1.58 9.30
N HIS A 166 -1.10 1.93 8.03
CA HIS A 166 -2.16 2.25 7.07
C HIS A 166 -1.98 1.52 5.74
N LEU A 167 -3.10 1.11 5.14
CA LEU A 167 -3.18 0.68 3.75
C LEU A 167 -4.05 1.63 2.94
N ILE A 168 -3.44 2.27 1.94
CA ILE A 168 -4.11 3.25 1.07
C ILE A 168 -4.28 2.67 -0.33
N VAL A 169 -5.49 2.78 -0.88
CA VAL A 169 -5.84 2.42 -2.26
C VAL A 169 -6.04 3.67 -3.08
N THR A 170 -5.35 3.77 -4.21
CA THR A 170 -5.53 4.82 -5.21
C THR A 170 -5.93 4.19 -6.54
N PRO A 171 -7.16 4.38 -7.03
CA PRO A 171 -7.55 3.96 -8.37
C PRO A 171 -6.62 4.57 -9.44
N LEU A 172 -6.33 3.85 -10.52
CA LEU A 172 -5.43 4.32 -11.59
C LEU A 172 -6.15 5.01 -12.77
N GLY A 173 -7.49 4.97 -12.81
CA GLY A 173 -8.33 5.62 -13.83
C GLY A 173 -8.68 4.74 -15.02
#